data_AF-A0A1D1XZD1-F1
#
_entry.id   AF-A0A1D1XZD1-F1
#
_cell.length_a   1.000
_cell.length_b   1.000
_cell.length_c   1.000
_cell.angle_alpha   90.00
_cell.angle_beta   90.00
_cell.angle_gamma   90.00
#
_symmetry.space_group_name_H-M   'P 1'
#
loop_
_entity.id
_entity.type
_entity.pdbx_description
1 polymer ?
#
loop_
_entity_poly.entity_id
_entity_poly.type
_entity_poly.pdbx_seq_one_letter_code
_entity_poly.pdbx_strand_id
1 'polypeptide(L)'
;GLSYFNPYSYWANPILFYGMEAVPPYEIFIPSLRVQLSDELSLDERRDSLLAQLELLDEKRLKAANHTKMYQSRISRFYEKKVIERKFEVGEMVIKRKMVKASGPRSKLQPNWDGPFVVKEIYPGNAYKLVDARGDELSHPWNGLYLKKFYP
;
A
#
# COMPACT_ATOMS: atom_id res chain seq x y z
N GLY A 1 10.12 36.27 57.60
CA GLY A 1 9.89 36.69 56.21
C GLY A 1 9.94 35.44 55.35
N LEU A 2 8.82 35.07 54.76
CA LEU A 2 8.62 33.76 54.13
C LEU A 2 9.37 33.69 52.79
N SER A 3 10.29 32.73 52.71
CA SER A 3 10.95 32.27 51.49
C SER A 3 9.90 31.60 50.61
N TYR A 4 9.61 32.20 49.45
CA TYR A 4 8.79 31.56 48.42
C TYR A 4 9.67 30.59 47.64
N PHE A 5 9.51 29.31 47.93
CA PHE A 5 10.06 28.22 47.13
C PHE A 5 9.21 28.08 45.86
N ASN A 6 9.75 28.52 44.72
CA ASN A 6 9.09 28.42 43.42
C ASN A 6 9.36 27.03 42.80
N PRO A 7 8.35 26.14 42.67
CA PRO A 7 8.53 24.77 42.19
C PRO A 7 8.86 24.66 40.70
N TYR A 8 8.86 25.76 39.93
CA TYR A 8 9.11 25.75 38.48
C TYR A 8 10.58 25.97 38.09
N SER A 9 11.50 26.08 39.06
CA SER A 9 12.93 26.33 38.81
C SER A 9 13.68 25.16 38.11
N TYR A 10 13.10 23.98 37.99
CA TYR A 10 13.80 22.77 37.53
C TYR A 10 13.71 22.49 36.02
N TRP A 11 12.96 23.28 35.24
CA TRP A 11 12.74 23.00 33.81
C TRP A 11 13.28 24.06 32.85
N ALA A 12 13.88 25.15 33.35
CA ALA A 12 14.36 26.25 32.53
C ALA A 12 15.90 26.28 32.51
N ASN A 13 16.54 25.46 31.70
CA ASN A 13 17.89 25.70 31.21
C ASN A 13 18.15 24.97 29.86
N PRO A 14 17.57 25.44 28.75
CA PRO A 14 18.13 25.14 27.44
C PRO A 14 19.44 25.93 27.32
N ILE A 15 20.57 25.24 27.38
CA ILE A 15 21.90 25.82 27.18
C ILE A 15 21.91 26.49 25.80
N LEU A 16 21.94 27.83 25.76
CA LEU A 16 22.23 28.59 24.54
C LEU A 16 23.43 29.51 24.77
N PHE A 17 24.30 29.47 23.78
CA PHE A 17 25.62 30.08 23.70
C PHE A 17 25.65 31.57 24.07
N TYR A 18 26.63 31.95 24.92
CA TYR A 18 27.08 33.28 25.35
C TYR A 18 26.11 34.47 25.19
N GLY A 19 25.40 34.80 26.29
CA GLY A 19 25.20 36.20 26.69
C GLY A 19 23.81 36.83 26.52
N MET A 20 22.78 36.08 26.12
CA MET A 20 21.40 36.61 26.09
C MET A 20 20.44 35.68 26.84
N GLU A 21 19.63 36.28 27.72
CA GLU A 21 18.56 35.58 28.45
C GLU A 21 17.55 35.05 27.44
N ALA A 22 17.33 33.73 27.43
CA ALA A 22 16.37 33.09 26.54
C ALA A 22 14.95 33.54 26.92
N VAL A 23 14.35 34.44 26.12
CA VAL A 23 12.98 34.91 26.33
C VAL A 23 12.02 33.89 25.70
N PRO A 24 11.25 33.13 26.50
CA PRO A 24 10.26 32.22 25.95
C PRO A 24 9.17 33.01 25.20
N PRO A 25 8.66 32.51 24.06
CA PRO A 25 7.55 33.15 23.36
C PRO A 25 6.30 33.23 24.24
N TYR A 26 5.52 34.31 24.06
CA TYR A 26 4.33 34.60 24.89
C TYR A 26 3.28 33.48 24.88
N GLU A 27 3.26 32.68 23.81
CA GLU A 27 2.37 31.54 23.60
C GLU A 27 2.53 30.46 24.68
N ILE A 28 3.70 30.35 25.31
CA ILE A 28 3.95 29.40 26.41
C ILE A 28 3.23 29.84 27.70
N PHE A 29 2.94 31.14 27.84
CA PHE A 29 2.29 31.70 29.02
C PHE A 29 0.76 31.67 28.94
N ILE A 30 0.19 31.43 27.75
CA ILE A 30 -1.25 31.32 27.55
C ILE A 30 -1.61 29.84 27.50
N PRO A 31 -2.15 29.25 28.59
CA PRO A 31 -2.62 27.88 28.53
C PRO A 31 -3.78 27.78 27.54
N SER A 32 -3.76 26.74 26.71
CA SER A 32 -4.90 26.47 25.81
C SER A 32 -6.18 26.23 26.62
N LEU A 33 -7.35 26.50 26.01
CA LEU A 33 -8.66 26.25 26.64
C LEU A 33 -8.76 24.83 27.21
N ARG A 34 -8.16 23.84 26.54
CA ARG A 34 -8.12 22.43 27.01
C ARG A 34 -7.35 22.27 28.32
N VAL A 35 -6.24 22.98 28.48
CA VAL A 35 -5.42 22.95 29.70
C VAL A 35 -6.20 23.62 30.84
N GLN A 36 -6.82 24.76 30.57
CA GLN A 36 -7.65 25.47 31.54
C GLN A 36 -8.82 24.60 32.05
N LEU A 37 -9.60 24.02 31.14
CA LEU A 37 -10.70 23.10 31.48
C LEU A 37 -10.22 21.83 32.21
N SER A 38 -8.98 21.39 31.97
CA SER A 38 -8.42 20.20 32.61
C SER A 38 -7.85 20.45 34.02
N ASP A 39 -7.54 21.70 34.35
CA ASP A 39 -7.06 22.11 35.67
C ASP A 39 -8.22 22.37 36.66
N GLU A 40 -9.45 22.54 36.16
CA GLU A 40 -10.67 22.63 36.96
C GLU A 40 -11.16 21.26 37.49
N LEU A 41 -10.65 20.15 36.95
CA LEU A 41 -11.02 18.78 37.31
C LEU A 41 -10.12 18.21 38.41
N SER A 42 -10.67 17.30 39.22
CA SER A 42 -9.85 16.46 40.10
C SER A 42 -8.87 15.60 39.29
N LEU A 43 -7.73 15.23 39.89
CA LEU A 43 -6.73 14.37 39.25
C LEU A 43 -7.33 13.03 38.78
N ASP A 44 -8.26 12.47 39.56
CA ASP A 44 -8.93 11.21 39.23
C ASP A 44 -9.90 11.38 38.06
N GLU A 45 -10.70 12.44 38.07
CA GLU A 45 -11.64 12.76 36.97
C GLU A 45 -10.90 13.04 35.66
N ARG A 46 -9.76 13.73 35.73
CA ARG A 46 -8.87 13.98 34.59
C ARG A 46 -8.30 12.69 34.03
N ARG A 47 -7.90 11.76 34.91
CA ARG A 47 -7.39 10.43 34.52
C ARG A 47 -8.47 9.63 33.81
N ASP A 48 -9.68 9.59 34.37
CA ASP A 48 -10.81 8.84 33.80
C ASP A 48 -11.24 9.41 32.45
N SER A 49 -11.31 10.74 32.32
CA SER A 49 -11.60 11.43 31.05
C SER A 49 -10.55 11.10 29.98
N LEU A 50 -9.27 11.07 30.35
CA LEU A 50 -8.19 10.72 29.43
C LEU A 50 -8.30 9.26 28.97
N LEU A 51 -8.59 8.33 29.89
CA LEU A 51 -8.78 6.92 29.58
C LEU A 51 -9.96 6.72 28.61
N ALA A 52 -11.10 7.35 28.87
CA ALA A 52 -12.27 7.29 27.99
C ALA A 52 -11.97 7.86 26.58
N GLN A 53 -11.18 8.93 26.50
CA GLN A 53 -10.75 9.50 25.21
C GLN A 53 -9.82 8.54 24.45
N LEU A 54 -8.92 7.85 25.14
CA LEU A 54 -8.03 6.86 24.54
C LEU A 54 -8.82 5.64 24.03
N GLU A 55 -9.75 5.12 24.82
CA GLU A 55 -10.61 3.99 24.43
C GLU A 55 -11.43 4.33 23.18
N LEU A 56 -12.09 5.50 23.16
CA LEU A 56 -12.82 5.98 21.98
C LEU A 56 -11.92 6.08 20.74
N LEU A 57 -10.68 6.49 20.92
CA LEU A 57 -9.72 6.65 19.84
C LEU A 57 -9.26 5.28 19.31
N ASP A 58 -9.03 4.32 20.19
CA ASP A 58 -8.68 2.95 19.83
C ASP A 58 -9.83 2.22 19.14
N GLU A 59 -11.08 2.41 19.60
CA GLU A 59 -12.26 1.91 18.90
C GLU A 59 -12.37 2.45 17.47
N LYS A 60 -12.15 3.75 17.28
CA LYS A 60 -12.15 4.38 15.96
C LYS A 60 -11.05 3.82 15.07
N ARG A 61 -9.83 3.66 15.59
CA ARG A 61 -8.70 3.06 14.87
C ARG A 61 -8.98 1.62 14.48
N LEU A 62 -9.53 0.82 15.41
CA LEU A 62 -9.87 -0.58 15.15
C LEU A 62 -10.95 -0.69 14.08
N LYS A 63 -11.99 0.15 14.15
CA LYS A 63 -13.06 0.19 13.13
C LYS A 63 -12.51 0.57 11.75
N ALA A 64 -11.63 1.57 11.68
CA ALA A 64 -10.98 1.97 10.44
C ALA A 64 -10.09 0.85 9.87
N ALA A 65 -9.28 0.20 10.71
CA ALA A 65 -8.42 -0.92 10.31
C ALA A 65 -9.24 -2.11 9.78
N ASN A 66 -10.32 -2.47 10.48
CA ASN A 66 -11.25 -3.52 10.07
C ASN A 66 -11.91 -3.19 8.73
N HIS A 67 -12.35 -1.95 8.53
CA HIS A 67 -12.91 -1.53 7.24
C HIS A 67 -11.89 -1.68 6.11
N THR A 68 -10.65 -1.20 6.31
CA THR A 68 -9.58 -1.30 5.30
C THR A 68 -9.30 -2.76 4.95
N LYS A 69 -9.18 -3.64 5.96
CA LYS A 69 -8.96 -5.08 5.76
C LYS A 69 -10.10 -5.73 4.97
N MET A 70 -11.35 -5.41 5.32
CA MET A 70 -12.53 -5.93 4.62
C MET A 70 -12.59 -5.43 3.17
N TYR A 71 -12.24 -4.17 2.93
CA TYR A 71 -12.18 -3.58 1.59
C TYR A 71 -11.11 -4.25 0.74
N GLN A 72 -9.89 -4.41 1.26
CA GLN A 72 -8.81 -5.12 0.59
C GLN A 72 -9.18 -6.57 0.26
N SER A 73 -9.81 -7.30 1.20
CA SER A 73 -10.27 -8.67 0.96
C SER A 73 -11.37 -8.74 -0.12
N ARG A 74 -12.29 -7.78 -0.17
CA ARG A 74 -13.30 -7.70 -1.25
C ARG A 74 -12.64 -7.49 -2.61
N ILE A 75 -11.63 -6.62 -2.66
CA ILE A 75 -10.85 -6.38 -3.88
C ILE A 75 -10.10 -7.64 -4.30
N SER A 76 -9.37 -8.30 -3.38
CA SER A 76 -8.60 -9.51 -3.70
C SER A 76 -9.51 -10.59 -4.28
N ARG A 77 -10.64 -10.87 -3.63
CA ARG A 77 -11.63 -11.87 -4.10
C ARG A 77 -12.17 -11.53 -5.48
N PHE A 78 -12.40 -10.26 -5.77
CA PHE A 78 -12.89 -9.84 -7.09
C PHE A 78 -11.84 -10.07 -8.19
N TYR A 79 -10.58 -9.76 -7.92
CA TYR A 79 -9.50 -9.99 -8.87
C TYR A 79 -9.17 -11.48 -9.01
N GLU A 80 -9.07 -12.22 -7.92
CA GLU A 80 -8.84 -13.68 -7.92
C GLU A 80 -9.90 -14.41 -8.75
N LYS A 81 -11.20 -14.09 -8.60
CA LYS A 81 -12.27 -14.67 -9.43
C LYS A 81 -12.11 -14.39 -10.92
N LYS A 82 -11.43 -13.31 -11.31
CA LYS A 82 -11.20 -12.94 -12.71
C LYS A 82 -9.94 -13.58 -13.30
N VAL A 83 -9.06 -14.14 -12.47
CA VAL A 83 -7.86 -14.84 -12.94
C VAL A 83 -8.27 -16.24 -13.37
N ILE A 84 -8.39 -16.44 -14.68
CA ILE A 84 -8.47 -17.78 -15.25
C ILE A 84 -7.04 -18.33 -15.28
N GLU A 85 -6.73 -19.29 -14.42
CA GLU A 85 -5.46 -20.03 -14.49
C GLU A 85 -5.42 -20.83 -15.79
N ARG A 86 -4.72 -20.29 -16.79
CA ARG A 86 -4.40 -21.02 -18.03
C ARG A 86 -3.05 -21.69 -17.83
N LYS A 87 -3.06 -23.01 -17.71
CA LYS A 87 -1.85 -23.84 -17.70
C LYS A 87 -1.71 -24.50 -19.05
N PHE A 88 -0.48 -24.54 -19.55
CA PHE A 88 -0.14 -25.22 -20.79
C PHE A 88 0.95 -26.25 -20.51
N GLU A 89 0.94 -27.33 -21.27
CA GLU A 89 1.95 -28.39 -21.18
C GLU A 89 2.96 -28.28 -22.32
N VAL A 90 4.15 -28.85 -22.10
CA VAL A 90 5.18 -28.93 -23.15
C VAL A 90 4.62 -29.77 -24.32
N GLY A 91 4.78 -29.27 -25.54
CA GLY A 91 4.23 -29.87 -26.76
C GLY A 91 2.85 -29.35 -27.15
N GLU A 92 2.16 -28.59 -26.29
CA GLU A 92 0.86 -28.03 -26.66
C GLU A 92 0.99 -26.88 -27.69
N MET A 93 0.06 -26.87 -28.65
CA MET A 93 -0.08 -25.77 -29.60
C MET A 93 -0.87 -24.62 -28.98
N VAL A 94 -0.31 -23.42 -29.07
CA VAL A 94 -0.85 -22.18 -28.52
C VAL A 94 -0.74 -21.04 -29.52
N ILE A 95 -1.71 -20.12 -29.48
CA ILE A 95 -1.64 -18.84 -30.20
C ILE A 95 -1.28 -17.72 -29.23
N LYS A 96 -0.46 -16.76 -29.68
CA LYS A 96 -0.01 -15.62 -28.85
C LYS A 96 -0.80 -14.35 -29.19
N ARG A 97 -1.10 -13.53 -28.18
CA ARG A 97 -1.77 -12.25 -28.40
C ARG A 97 -0.79 -11.22 -28.96
N LYS A 98 -1.16 -10.52 -30.03
CA LYS A 98 -0.39 -9.37 -30.56
C LYS A 98 -0.44 -8.23 -29.56
N MET A 99 0.73 -7.81 -29.07
CA MET A 99 0.86 -6.63 -28.21
C MET A 99 0.74 -5.35 -29.05
N VAL A 100 0.07 -4.33 -28.51
CA VAL A 100 -0.33 -3.10 -29.23
C VAL A 100 0.87 -2.26 -29.72
N LYS A 101 2.10 -2.55 -29.29
CA LYS A 101 3.32 -1.82 -29.65
C LYS A 101 3.98 -2.24 -30.98
N ALA A 102 3.27 -2.91 -31.88
CA ALA A 102 3.80 -3.16 -33.22
C ALA A 102 3.60 -1.89 -34.07
N SER A 103 4.70 -1.18 -34.32
CA SER A 103 4.79 -0.02 -35.21
C SER A 103 4.25 -0.36 -36.61
N GLY A 104 3.01 0.02 -36.89
CA GLY A 104 2.42 -0.14 -38.22
C GLY A 104 0.92 0.20 -38.26
N PRO A 105 0.39 0.61 -39.43
CA PRO A 105 -1.03 0.89 -39.61
C PRO A 105 -1.83 -0.41 -39.46
N ARG A 106 -2.52 -0.53 -38.33
CA ARG A 106 -3.40 -1.66 -38.05
C ARG A 106 -4.70 -1.49 -38.83
N SER A 107 -4.94 -2.35 -39.82
CA SER A 107 -6.29 -2.46 -40.38
C SER A 107 -7.25 -3.01 -39.31
N LYS A 108 -8.45 -2.42 -39.19
CA LYS A 108 -9.49 -2.76 -38.20
C LYS A 108 -9.87 -4.26 -38.20
N LEU A 109 -9.51 -4.99 -39.26
CA LEU A 109 -9.84 -6.40 -39.49
C LEU A 109 -8.70 -7.39 -39.20
N GLN A 110 -7.52 -6.95 -38.75
CA GLN A 110 -6.43 -7.89 -38.46
C GLN A 110 -6.69 -8.69 -37.17
N PRO A 111 -6.47 -10.03 -37.18
CA PRO A 111 -6.59 -10.87 -35.99
C PRO A 111 -5.73 -10.37 -34.83
N ASN A 112 -6.29 -10.38 -33.62
CA ASN A 112 -5.59 -10.05 -32.37
C ASN A 112 -4.58 -11.11 -31.92
N TRP A 113 -4.62 -12.28 -32.54
CA TRP A 113 -3.80 -13.44 -32.21
C TRP A 113 -2.85 -13.75 -33.37
N ASP A 114 -1.70 -14.29 -33.05
CA ASP A 114 -0.63 -14.60 -33.98
C ASP A 114 -0.20 -16.05 -33.79
N GLY A 115 0.07 -16.71 -34.93
CA GLY A 115 0.67 -18.04 -35.13
C GLY A 115 0.11 -19.20 -34.32
N PRO A 116 0.20 -20.44 -34.80
CA PRO A 116 0.36 -21.59 -33.92
C PRO A 116 1.83 -21.68 -33.50
N PHE A 117 2.07 -21.68 -32.19
CA PHE A 117 3.37 -21.92 -31.57
C PHE A 117 3.29 -23.19 -30.72
N VAL A 118 4.41 -23.84 -30.48
CA VAL A 118 4.50 -24.99 -29.58
C VAL A 118 5.20 -24.58 -28.29
N VAL A 119 4.65 -25.00 -27.15
CA VAL A 119 5.30 -24.81 -25.83
C VAL A 119 6.51 -25.74 -25.73
N LYS A 120 7.70 -25.18 -25.54
CA LYS A 120 8.94 -25.95 -25.36
C LYS A 120 9.32 -26.12 -23.89
N GLU A 121 9.21 -25.06 -23.10
CA GLU A 121 9.58 -25.05 -21.69
C GLU A 121 8.56 -24.26 -20.87
N ILE A 122 8.42 -24.63 -19.60
CA ILE A 122 7.55 -23.99 -18.62
C ILE A 122 8.42 -23.41 -17.51
N TYR A 123 8.23 -22.13 -17.20
CA TYR A 123 8.91 -21.43 -16.12
C TYR A 123 7.95 -21.18 -14.94
N PRO A 124 8.49 -20.99 -13.72
CA PRO A 124 7.69 -20.56 -12.58
C PRO A 124 7.00 -19.21 -12.87
N GLY A 125 5.78 -19.03 -12.35
CA GLY A 125 5.03 -17.78 -12.55
C GLY A 125 4.23 -17.70 -13.85
N ASN A 126 3.84 -18.84 -14.44
CA ASN A 126 2.99 -18.93 -15.63
C ASN A 126 3.63 -18.32 -16.89
N ALA A 127 4.93 -18.56 -17.10
CA ALA A 127 5.68 -18.12 -18.27
C ALA A 127 6.14 -19.33 -19.10
N TYR A 128 6.10 -19.20 -20.43
CA TYR A 128 6.33 -20.30 -21.36
C TYR A 128 7.32 -19.91 -22.45
N LYS A 129 8.28 -20.79 -22.74
CA LYS A 129 9.14 -20.67 -23.93
C LYS A 129 8.40 -21.25 -25.13
N LEU A 130 8.29 -20.47 -26.20
CA LEU A 130 7.55 -20.85 -27.40
C LEU A 130 8.49 -21.07 -28.58
N VAL A 131 8.11 -21.99 -29.45
CA VAL A 131 8.81 -22.33 -30.70
C VAL A 131 7.83 -22.19 -31.86
N ASP A 132 8.28 -21.59 -32.95
CA ASP A 132 7.50 -21.49 -34.19
C ASP A 132 7.49 -22.83 -34.96
N ALA A 133 6.62 -22.97 -35.95
CA ALA A 133 6.53 -24.18 -36.79
C ALA A 133 7.86 -24.55 -37.50
N ARG A 134 8.80 -23.59 -37.60
CA ARG A 134 10.13 -23.75 -38.17
C ARG A 134 11.19 -24.27 -37.19
N GLY A 135 10.86 -24.38 -35.90
CA GLY A 135 11.81 -24.72 -34.85
C GLY A 135 12.53 -23.52 -34.25
N ASP A 136 12.25 -22.31 -34.73
CA ASP A 136 12.85 -21.09 -34.20
C ASP A 136 12.23 -20.70 -32.84
N GLU A 137 13.08 -20.52 -31.84
CA GLU A 137 12.65 -20.08 -30.52
C GLU A 137 12.31 -18.60 -30.50
N LEU A 138 11.22 -18.26 -29.79
CA LEU A 138 10.94 -16.87 -29.48
C LEU A 138 11.97 -16.35 -28.47
N SER A 139 12.45 -15.14 -28.74
CA SER A 139 13.50 -14.48 -27.95
C SER A 139 13.18 -14.40 -26.46
N HIS A 140 11.92 -14.13 -26.09
CA HIS A 140 11.50 -13.97 -24.70
C HIS A 140 10.39 -14.96 -24.33
N PRO A 141 10.36 -15.46 -23.08
CA PRO A 141 9.23 -16.22 -22.55
C PRO A 141 7.93 -15.39 -22.54
N TRP A 142 6.80 -16.05 -22.72
CA TRP A 142 5.48 -15.42 -22.77
C TRP A 142 4.63 -15.81 -21.57
N ASN A 143 3.93 -14.84 -20.97
CA ASN A 143 2.98 -15.10 -19.91
C ASN A 143 1.73 -15.82 -20.46
N GLY A 144 1.29 -16.89 -19.80
CA GLY A 144 0.12 -17.70 -20.18
C GLY A 144 -1.19 -16.90 -20.29
N LEU A 145 -1.30 -15.75 -19.63
CA LEU A 145 -2.42 -14.81 -19.80
C LEU A 145 -2.59 -14.35 -21.26
N TYR A 146 -1.49 -14.25 -21.99
CA TYR A 146 -1.45 -13.82 -23.39
C TYR A 146 -1.40 -14.98 -24.38
N LEU A 147 -1.60 -16.20 -23.90
CA LEU A 147 -1.66 -17.41 -24.69
C LEU A 147 -3.07 -18.01 -24.67
N LYS A 148 -3.40 -18.73 -25.74
CA LYS A 148 -4.64 -19.51 -25.84
C LYS A 148 -4.31 -20.83 -26.53
N LYS A 149 -4.87 -21.93 -26.04
CA LYS A 149 -4.72 -23.25 -26.67
C LYS A 149 -5.31 -23.22 -28.09
N PHE A 150 -4.55 -23.73 -29.04
CA PHE A 150 -4.93 -23.87 -30.43
C PHE A 150 -5.26 -25.34 -30.69
N TYR A 151 -6.40 -25.58 -31.33
CA TYR A 151 -6.84 -26.90 -31.76
C TYR A 151 -6.73 -26.92 -33.30
N PRO A 152 -5.93 -27.83 -33.87
CA PRO A 152 -5.79 -27.98 -35.32
C PRO A 152 -7.11 -28.39 -36.00
#